data_AF-A0A849G4Q6-F1
#
_entry.id   AF-A0A849G4Q6-F1
#
_cell.length_a   1.000
_cell.length_b   1.000
_cell.length_c   1.000
_cell.angle_alpha   90.00
_cell.angle_beta   90.00
_cell.angle_gamma   90.00
#
_symmetry.space_group_name_H-M   'P 1'
#
loop_
_entity.id
_entity.type
_entity.pdbx_description
1 polymer ?
#
loop_
_entity_poly.entity_id
_entity_poly.type
_entity_poly.pdbx_seq_one_letter_code
_entity_poly.pdbx_strand_id
1 'polypeptide(L)'
;DGFELNFGCPHGMSERGMGAAVGQVPEYIQMAAEWAKQAASVPVIVKLTPNVTNILPPAKAALDGGADAVSLINTINSIMRVDYDSLTMYPTTDGMGTHGGYCGEAVKPIALNMVAEIARTKETRAIPISGIGGITNWRDAVDFLALGARNVQVCTAAMVYGFKIIDDLVDGLSNFLDDKQLTLAQLVGKAVPSVTDWQHLNLNYVEKAVIDQELCIKCGRCHVVCEDTSHQAITHTVNGERHFEVIDAECVGCNLCVSVCPVDSCISMVQLTKGTDPRTGEPISQDYANWTTHPNNPMRTTK
;
A
#
# COMPACT_ATOMS: atom_id res chain seq x y z
N ASP A 1 -22.00 16.78 7.12
CA ASP A 1 -20.96 17.55 7.85
C ASP A 1 -20.73 16.95 9.23
N GLY A 2 -19.53 17.12 9.77
CA GLY A 2 -19.10 16.53 11.03
C GLY A 2 -17.78 17.16 11.50
N PHE A 3 -17.27 16.69 12.63
CA PHE A 3 -15.96 17.08 13.14
C PHE A 3 -14.90 16.03 12.81
N GLU A 4 -13.71 16.44 12.41
CA GLU A 4 -12.55 15.55 12.27
C GLU A 4 -11.50 15.92 13.32
N LEU A 5 -11.30 15.04 14.31
CA LEU A 5 -10.34 15.22 15.39
C LEU A 5 -8.94 14.92 14.87
N ASN A 6 -8.07 15.93 14.86
CA ASN A 6 -6.71 15.80 14.37
C ASN A 6 -5.77 15.21 15.43
N PHE A 7 -5.56 13.89 15.38
CA PHE A 7 -4.57 13.18 16.21
C PHE A 7 -3.36 12.73 15.39
N GLY A 8 -3.18 13.28 14.20
CA GLY A 8 -2.20 12.75 13.25
C GLY A 8 -1.04 13.68 12.92
N CYS A 9 -1.11 14.97 13.26
CA CYS A 9 -0.10 15.95 12.85
C CYS A 9 1.24 15.70 13.59
N PRO A 10 2.33 15.36 12.87
CA PRO A 10 3.65 15.22 13.48
C PRO A 10 4.36 16.57 13.66
N HIS A 11 3.81 17.65 13.09
CA HIS A 11 4.30 19.02 13.26
C HIS A 11 3.70 19.70 14.50
N GLY A 12 4.53 20.48 15.20
CA GLY A 12 4.08 21.48 16.17
C GLY A 12 3.79 20.91 17.56
N MET A 13 4.79 20.94 18.44
CA MET A 13 4.68 20.58 19.86
C MET A 13 4.41 19.10 20.14
N SER A 14 4.91 18.19 19.30
CA SER A 14 4.94 16.75 19.59
C SER A 14 5.61 16.46 20.94
N GLU A 15 6.63 17.26 21.31
CA GLU A 15 7.34 17.22 22.58
C GLU A 15 6.46 17.63 23.78
N ARG A 16 5.32 18.30 23.53
CA ARG A 16 4.32 18.61 24.55
C ARG A 16 3.21 17.55 24.63
N GLY A 17 3.35 16.43 23.93
CA GLY A 17 2.39 15.33 23.95
C GLY A 17 1.11 15.60 23.16
N MET A 18 1.14 16.48 22.17
CA MET A 18 -0.02 16.86 21.34
C MET A 18 0.08 16.30 19.90
N GLY A 19 -1.01 16.36 19.14
CA GLY A 19 -1.04 15.91 17.74
C GLY A 19 -0.78 14.41 17.59
N ALA A 20 0.21 14.03 16.77
CA ALA A 20 0.59 12.64 16.55
C ALA A 20 0.97 11.89 17.85
N ALA A 21 1.46 12.59 18.88
CA ALA A 21 1.78 11.97 20.16
C ALA A 21 0.51 11.44 20.87
N VAL A 22 -0.62 12.13 20.75
CA VAL A 22 -1.93 11.65 21.22
C VAL A 22 -2.38 10.45 20.37
N GLY A 23 -2.22 10.55 19.06
CA GLY A 23 -2.61 9.49 18.11
C GLY A 23 -1.79 8.20 18.20
N GLN A 24 -0.69 8.20 18.96
CA GLN A 24 0.13 7.02 19.22
C GLN A 24 -0.29 6.25 20.48
N VAL A 25 -1.18 6.82 21.31
CA VAL A 25 -1.64 6.25 22.58
C VAL A 25 -3.13 5.92 22.44
N PRO A 26 -3.49 4.64 22.21
CA PRO A 26 -4.88 4.22 22.02
C PRO A 26 -5.82 4.70 23.14
N GLU A 27 -5.36 4.68 24.39
CA GLU A 27 -6.13 5.14 25.55
C GLU A 27 -6.55 6.61 25.41
N TYR A 28 -5.66 7.47 24.91
CA TYR A 28 -5.97 8.89 24.72
C TYR A 28 -6.90 9.12 23.54
N ILE A 29 -6.77 8.32 22.48
CA ILE A 29 -7.70 8.35 21.35
C ILE A 29 -9.12 8.04 21.82
N GLN A 30 -9.28 6.94 22.58
CA GLN A 30 -10.58 6.51 23.08
C GLN A 30 -11.20 7.60 23.97
N MET A 31 -10.47 8.09 24.97
CA MET A 31 -10.96 9.14 25.87
C MET A 31 -11.40 10.40 25.12
N ALA A 32 -10.61 10.87 24.16
CA ALA A 32 -10.92 12.08 23.41
C ALA A 32 -12.12 11.88 22.46
N ALA A 33 -12.26 10.70 21.85
CA ALA A 33 -13.44 10.34 21.07
C ALA A 33 -14.70 10.31 21.94
N GLU A 34 -14.63 9.70 23.13
CA GLU A 34 -15.76 9.65 24.08
C GLU A 34 -16.20 11.06 24.49
N TRP A 35 -15.27 11.95 24.84
CA TRP A 35 -15.58 13.33 25.18
C TRP A 35 -16.20 14.10 24.01
N ALA A 36 -15.65 13.93 22.81
CA ALA A 36 -16.21 14.56 21.62
C ALA A 36 -17.63 14.05 21.33
N LYS A 37 -17.88 12.74 21.48
CA LYS A 37 -19.21 12.14 21.27
C LYS A 37 -20.23 12.52 22.35
N GLN A 38 -19.79 12.82 23.57
CA GLN A 38 -20.68 13.37 24.60
C GLN A 38 -21.17 14.79 24.27
N ALA A 39 -20.36 15.58 23.57
CA ALA A 39 -20.66 16.98 23.26
C ALA A 39 -21.26 17.17 21.86
N ALA A 40 -20.85 16.37 20.87
CA ALA A 40 -21.22 16.54 19.48
C ALA A 40 -22.56 15.88 19.13
N SER A 41 -23.44 16.63 18.48
CA SER A 41 -24.67 16.12 17.85
C SER A 41 -24.48 15.70 16.39
N VAL A 42 -23.30 15.96 15.82
CA VAL A 42 -22.91 15.62 14.45
C VAL A 42 -21.87 14.47 14.46
N PRO A 43 -21.65 13.77 13.33
CA PRO A 43 -20.62 12.74 13.24
C PRO A 43 -19.23 13.25 13.64
N VAL A 44 -18.48 12.40 14.35
CA VAL A 44 -17.10 12.63 14.77
C VAL A 44 -16.19 11.60 14.11
N ILE A 45 -15.22 12.09 13.34
CA ILE A 45 -14.20 11.32 12.64
C ILE A 45 -12.90 11.48 13.41
N VAL A 46 -12.14 10.40 13.62
CA VAL A 46 -10.80 10.47 14.22
C VAL A 46 -9.74 10.32 13.13
N LYS A 47 -8.86 11.33 12.98
CA LYS A 47 -7.77 11.30 11.99
C LYS A 47 -6.52 10.65 12.57
N LEU A 48 -6.22 9.44 12.10
CA LEU A 48 -5.15 8.60 12.63
C LEU A 48 -3.78 8.96 12.04
N THR A 49 -2.75 8.83 12.88
CA THR A 49 -1.34 8.97 12.49
C THR A 49 -0.82 7.67 11.88
N PRO A 50 0.00 7.71 10.81
CA PRO A 50 0.74 6.53 10.35
C PRO A 50 1.96 6.21 11.21
N ASN A 51 2.31 7.10 12.16
CA ASN A 51 3.54 7.02 12.95
C ASN A 51 3.37 6.08 14.15
N VAL A 52 2.89 4.86 13.91
CA VAL A 52 2.61 3.82 14.90
C VAL A 52 3.13 2.47 14.39
N THR A 53 3.44 1.56 15.32
CA THR A 53 3.85 0.18 14.98
C THR A 53 2.73 -0.60 14.30
N ASN A 54 1.48 -0.39 14.73
CA ASN A 54 0.30 -1.05 14.21
C ASN A 54 -0.87 -0.05 14.22
N ILE A 55 -1.59 0.05 13.11
CA ILE A 55 -2.74 0.97 12.97
C ILE A 55 -4.01 0.44 13.65
N LEU A 56 -4.09 -0.87 13.91
CA LEU A 56 -5.28 -1.52 14.46
C LEU A 56 -5.63 -1.05 15.88
N PRO A 57 -4.70 -0.94 16.85
CA PRO A 57 -5.05 -0.45 18.18
C PRO A 57 -5.59 1.00 18.20
N PRO A 58 -4.99 1.98 17.50
CA PRO A 58 -5.57 3.32 17.34
C PRO A 58 -6.97 3.31 16.71
N ALA A 59 -7.18 2.53 15.64
CA ALA A 59 -8.48 2.43 14.97
C ALA A 59 -9.54 1.80 15.86
N LYS A 60 -9.17 0.75 16.61
CA LYS A 60 -10.04 0.10 17.59
C LYS A 60 -10.40 1.05 18.73
N ALA A 61 -9.44 1.81 19.26
CA ALA A 61 -9.72 2.79 20.30
C ALA A 61 -10.67 3.90 19.84
N ALA A 62 -10.54 4.37 18.59
CA ALA A 62 -11.49 5.32 18.03
C ALA A 62 -12.90 4.73 17.95
N LEU A 63 -13.03 3.47 17.51
CA LEU A 63 -14.31 2.75 17.47
C LEU A 63 -14.91 2.55 18.87
N ASP A 64 -14.11 2.09 19.82
CA ASP A 64 -14.53 1.84 21.21
C ASP A 64 -14.96 3.14 21.89
N GLY A 65 -14.32 4.28 21.55
CA GLY A 65 -14.71 5.61 22.01
C GLY A 65 -15.93 6.21 21.30
N GLY A 66 -16.54 5.47 20.38
CA GLY A 66 -17.78 5.85 19.71
C GLY A 66 -17.61 6.76 18.49
N ALA A 67 -16.40 6.88 17.93
CA ALA A 67 -16.20 7.61 16.68
C ALA A 67 -17.04 7.02 15.54
N ASP A 68 -17.62 7.87 14.71
CA ASP A 68 -18.49 7.46 13.60
C ASP A 68 -17.68 7.01 12.37
N ALA A 69 -16.41 7.42 12.30
CA ALA A 69 -15.46 6.99 11.28
C ALA A 69 -14.01 7.24 11.72
N VAL A 70 -13.07 6.65 10.99
CA VAL A 70 -11.66 7.05 11.01
C VAL A 70 -11.27 7.63 9.65
N SER A 71 -10.34 8.56 9.66
CA SER A 71 -9.69 9.03 8.44
C SER A 71 -8.19 8.76 8.52
N LEU A 72 -7.59 8.22 7.47
CA LEU A 72 -6.17 7.89 7.48
C LEU A 72 -5.56 7.83 6.07
N ILE A 73 -4.30 8.19 5.91
CA ILE A 73 -3.33 8.55 6.96
C ILE A 73 -3.11 10.07 7.06
N ASN A 74 -2.70 10.54 8.24
CA ASN A 74 -2.00 11.82 8.33
C ASN A 74 -0.57 11.69 7.77
N THR A 75 0.25 12.74 7.85
CA THR A 75 1.59 12.73 7.26
C THR A 75 2.59 11.87 8.03
N ILE A 76 3.56 11.31 7.31
CA ILE A 76 4.62 10.47 7.89
C ILE A 76 5.73 11.36 8.46
N ASN A 77 6.18 11.09 9.68
CA ASN A 77 7.28 11.83 10.30
C ASN A 77 8.59 11.56 9.54
N SER A 78 9.27 12.60 9.05
CA SER A 78 10.41 12.47 8.14
C SER A 78 11.34 13.69 8.12
N ILE A 79 12.59 13.48 7.73
CA ILE A 79 13.52 14.54 7.30
C ILE A 79 13.46 14.62 5.78
N MET A 80 13.26 15.82 5.21
CA MET A 80 13.06 15.95 3.76
C MET A 80 14.34 15.75 2.98
N ARG A 81 15.36 16.55 3.30
CA ARG A 81 16.72 16.46 2.75
C ARG A 81 17.67 17.33 3.57
N VAL A 82 18.93 17.31 3.17
CA VAL A 82 19.91 18.32 3.54
C VAL A 82 20.05 19.36 2.42
N ASP A 83 20.43 20.58 2.80
CA ASP A 83 21.00 21.54 1.89
C ASP A 83 22.42 21.10 1.51
N TYR A 84 22.77 21.18 0.22
CA TYR A 84 24.03 20.62 -0.28
C TYR A 84 25.23 21.55 -0.07
N ASP A 85 24.98 22.85 0.15
CA ASP A 85 26.03 23.83 0.38
C ASP A 85 26.30 23.99 1.88
N SER A 86 25.25 24.18 2.68
CA SER A 86 25.40 24.37 4.13
C SER A 86 25.51 23.06 4.92
N LEU A 87 25.17 21.92 4.32
CA LEU A 87 25.05 20.61 4.98
C LEU A 87 24.12 20.62 6.21
N THR A 88 23.17 21.57 6.25
CA THR A 88 22.12 21.62 7.27
C THR A 88 20.84 20.96 6.76
N MET A 89 19.91 20.64 7.66
CA MET A 89 18.57 20.18 7.26
C MET A 89 17.91 21.20 6.31
N TYR A 90 17.06 20.75 5.38
CA TYR A 90 16.23 21.65 4.58
C TYR A 90 14.76 21.19 4.59
N PRO A 91 13.79 22.11 4.74
CA PRO A 91 13.97 23.55 4.99
C PRO A 91 14.45 23.83 6.43
N THR A 92 15.08 24.99 6.64
CA THR A 92 15.45 25.51 7.97
C THR A 92 14.61 26.72 8.37
N THR A 93 14.43 26.93 9.67
CA THR A 93 14.05 28.21 10.27
C THR A 93 15.19 28.69 11.16
N ASP A 94 15.74 29.86 10.87
CA ASP A 94 16.89 30.42 11.62
C ASP A 94 18.09 29.45 11.72
N GLY A 95 18.42 28.78 10.61
CA GLY A 95 19.51 27.80 10.54
C GLY A 95 19.22 26.44 11.20
N MET A 96 18.09 26.29 11.90
CA MET A 96 17.69 25.06 12.56
C MET A 96 16.61 24.33 11.75
N GLY A 97 16.68 23.01 11.71
CA GLY A 97 15.64 22.16 11.13
C GLY A 97 15.03 21.23 12.18
N THR A 98 13.81 20.79 11.93
CA THR A 98 13.16 19.71 12.68
C THR A 98 12.40 18.82 11.73
N HIS A 99 12.13 17.60 12.16
CA HIS A 99 11.36 16.64 11.38
C HIS A 99 10.01 17.23 10.93
N GLY A 100 9.59 16.81 9.74
CA GLY A 100 8.37 17.25 9.11
C GLY A 100 7.39 16.11 8.83
N GLY A 101 6.25 16.48 8.26
CA GLY A 101 5.24 15.58 7.74
C GLY A 101 5.42 15.36 6.23
N TYR A 102 5.86 14.17 5.84
CA TYR A 102 5.94 13.74 4.45
C TYR A 102 4.58 13.27 3.94
N CYS A 103 4.22 13.71 2.73
CA CYS A 103 2.95 13.45 2.06
C CYS A 103 3.13 13.37 0.54
N GLY A 104 2.04 13.24 -0.21
CA GLY A 104 2.08 13.08 -1.67
C GLY A 104 2.13 11.62 -2.11
N GLU A 105 2.33 11.38 -3.41
CA GLU A 105 2.23 10.06 -4.06
C GLU A 105 3.06 8.97 -3.38
N ALA A 106 4.25 9.34 -2.90
CA ALA A 106 5.18 8.42 -2.26
C ALA A 106 4.61 7.74 -1.00
N VAL A 107 3.61 8.34 -0.33
CA VAL A 107 2.99 7.73 0.87
C VAL A 107 1.82 6.80 0.54
N LYS A 108 1.35 6.75 -0.73
CA LYS A 108 0.17 5.99 -1.13
C LYS A 108 0.25 4.50 -0.72
N PRO A 109 1.34 3.75 -1.00
CA PRO A 109 1.38 2.32 -0.63
C PRO A 109 1.25 2.08 0.88
N ILE A 110 1.78 2.99 1.70
CA ILE A 110 1.69 2.93 3.16
C ILE A 110 0.24 3.17 3.62
N ALA A 111 -0.42 4.17 3.02
CA ALA A 111 -1.81 4.48 3.30
C ALA A 111 -2.75 3.32 2.90
N LEU A 112 -2.58 2.76 1.70
CA LEU A 112 -3.36 1.62 1.22
C LEU A 112 -3.22 0.40 2.12
N ASN A 113 -1.99 0.09 2.57
CA ASN A 113 -1.75 -0.99 3.53
C ASN A 113 -2.56 -0.79 4.82
N MET A 114 -2.49 0.40 5.44
CA MET A 114 -3.21 0.68 6.68
C MET A 114 -4.73 0.67 6.51
N VAL A 115 -5.25 1.16 5.38
CA VAL A 115 -6.68 1.06 5.05
C VAL A 115 -7.12 -0.40 4.94
N ALA A 116 -6.36 -1.22 4.22
CA ALA A 116 -6.64 -2.63 4.05
C ALA A 116 -6.61 -3.40 5.38
N GLU A 117 -5.63 -3.11 6.25
CA GLU A 117 -5.54 -3.69 7.60
C GLU A 117 -6.81 -3.45 8.43
N ILE A 118 -7.27 -2.19 8.49
CA ILE A 118 -8.51 -1.85 9.22
C ILE A 118 -9.72 -2.54 8.57
N ALA A 119 -9.82 -2.49 7.24
CA ALA A 119 -10.97 -3.01 6.52
C ALA A 119 -11.11 -4.54 6.60
N ARG A 120 -9.99 -5.28 6.66
CA ARG A 120 -10.00 -6.76 6.73
C ARG A 120 -10.16 -7.31 8.15
N THR A 121 -9.76 -6.53 9.17
CA THR A 121 -9.68 -7.01 10.56
C THR A 121 -11.05 -7.01 11.24
N LYS A 122 -11.44 -8.13 11.86
CA LYS A 122 -12.80 -8.32 12.42
C LYS A 122 -13.17 -7.26 13.46
N GLU A 123 -12.21 -6.87 14.30
CA GLU A 123 -12.38 -5.97 15.43
C GLU A 123 -12.55 -4.50 15.00
N THR A 124 -12.14 -4.14 13.79
CA THR A 124 -12.12 -2.76 13.30
C THR A 124 -12.89 -2.56 12.00
N ARG A 125 -13.17 -3.61 11.22
CA ARG A 125 -13.89 -3.54 9.92
C ARG A 125 -15.27 -2.90 9.97
N ALA A 126 -15.85 -2.76 11.17
CA ALA A 126 -17.12 -2.09 11.37
C ALA A 126 -17.01 -0.56 11.28
N ILE A 127 -15.84 0.02 11.55
CA ILE A 127 -15.65 1.47 11.50
C ILE A 127 -15.51 1.96 10.05
N PRO A 128 -16.32 2.93 9.59
CA PRO A 128 -16.14 3.54 8.28
C PRO A 128 -14.78 4.21 8.13
N ILE A 129 -14.20 4.12 6.92
CA ILE A 129 -12.89 4.68 6.60
C ILE A 129 -13.02 5.82 5.58
N SER A 130 -12.40 6.97 5.88
CA SER A 130 -12.09 8.04 4.93
C SER A 130 -10.62 7.94 4.52
N GLY A 131 -10.35 7.56 3.27
CA GLY A 131 -9.00 7.27 2.78
C GLY A 131 -8.24 8.52 2.37
N ILE A 132 -6.98 8.64 2.76
CA ILE A 132 -6.12 9.81 2.53
C ILE A 132 -4.68 9.36 2.35
N GLY A 133 -3.97 9.95 1.38
CA GLY A 133 -2.52 9.79 1.23
C GLY A 133 -2.11 9.47 -0.20
N GLY A 134 -1.53 10.45 -0.90
CA GLY A 134 -0.97 10.25 -2.23
C GLY A 134 -1.97 10.01 -3.36
N ILE A 135 -3.23 10.43 -3.18
CA ILE A 135 -4.27 10.35 -4.23
C ILE A 135 -4.06 11.51 -5.20
N THR A 136 -3.81 11.19 -6.47
CA THR A 136 -3.51 12.17 -7.52
C THR A 136 -4.35 12.00 -8.77
N ASN A 137 -4.91 10.82 -8.99
CA ASN A 137 -5.81 10.54 -10.11
C ASN A 137 -6.90 9.53 -9.71
N TRP A 138 -7.86 9.30 -10.60
CA TRP A 138 -9.02 8.44 -10.34
C TRP A 138 -8.66 6.97 -10.04
N ARG A 139 -7.54 6.45 -10.56
CA ARG A 139 -7.08 5.07 -10.26
C ARG A 139 -6.66 4.96 -8.81
N ASP A 140 -6.00 5.99 -8.27
CA ASP A 140 -5.67 6.03 -6.84
C ASP A 140 -6.96 6.03 -6.00
N ALA A 141 -8.00 6.76 -6.42
CA ALA A 141 -9.29 6.74 -5.72
C ALA A 141 -9.92 5.33 -5.76
N VAL A 142 -9.85 4.64 -6.90
CA VAL A 142 -10.29 3.24 -7.02
C VAL A 142 -9.52 2.33 -6.06
N ASP A 143 -8.19 2.47 -5.92
CA ASP A 143 -7.38 1.68 -5.00
C ASP A 143 -7.91 1.79 -3.56
N PHE A 144 -8.12 3.02 -3.06
CA PHE A 144 -8.62 3.27 -1.70
C PHE A 144 -10.03 2.72 -1.49
N LEU A 145 -10.94 2.98 -2.45
CA LEU A 145 -12.32 2.53 -2.37
C LEU A 145 -12.40 1.00 -2.39
N ALA A 146 -11.70 0.35 -3.32
CA ALA A 146 -11.65 -1.10 -3.43
C ALA A 146 -11.08 -1.77 -2.18
N LEU A 147 -10.13 -1.13 -1.49
CA LEU A 147 -9.54 -1.61 -0.23
C LEU A 147 -10.34 -1.24 1.03
N GLY A 148 -11.51 -0.61 0.90
CA GLY A 148 -12.48 -0.47 1.99
C GLY A 148 -12.74 0.96 2.47
N ALA A 149 -12.07 1.97 1.91
CA ALA A 149 -12.47 3.35 2.14
C ALA A 149 -13.86 3.63 1.54
N ARG A 150 -14.66 4.47 2.20
CA ARG A 150 -16.00 4.88 1.70
C ARG A 150 -15.97 6.21 0.97
N ASN A 151 -14.92 7.00 1.19
CA ASN A 151 -14.61 8.22 0.47
C ASN A 151 -13.10 8.43 0.49
N VAL A 152 -12.65 9.44 -0.26
CA VAL A 152 -11.24 9.83 -0.34
C VAL A 152 -11.07 11.32 -0.04
N GLN A 153 -9.96 11.69 0.59
CA GLN A 153 -9.55 13.09 0.76
C GLN A 153 -8.28 13.38 -0.04
N VAL A 154 -8.21 14.57 -0.63
CA VAL A 154 -7.12 15.00 -1.52
C VAL A 154 -6.51 16.29 -0.98
N CYS A 155 -5.18 16.33 -0.89
CA CYS A 155 -4.43 17.48 -0.35
C CYS A 155 -3.32 17.90 -1.32
N THR A 156 -2.22 17.14 -1.39
CA THR A 156 -1.05 17.48 -2.21
C THR A 156 -1.39 17.69 -3.68
N ALA A 157 -2.24 16.85 -4.28
CA ALA A 157 -2.63 17.01 -5.68
C ALA A 157 -3.36 18.34 -5.94
N ALA A 158 -4.24 18.76 -5.03
CA ALA A 158 -4.93 20.04 -5.14
C ALA A 158 -3.98 21.23 -4.93
N MET A 159 -2.95 21.08 -4.08
CA MET A 159 -1.91 22.10 -3.88
C MET A 159 -1.02 22.27 -5.12
N VAL A 160 -0.68 21.17 -5.79
CA VAL A 160 0.25 21.17 -6.93
C VAL A 160 -0.44 21.48 -8.26
N TYR A 161 -1.65 20.94 -8.48
CA TYR A 161 -2.36 21.01 -9.76
C TYR A 161 -3.59 21.93 -9.73
N GLY A 162 -3.94 22.50 -8.57
CA GLY A 162 -5.12 23.33 -8.36
C GLY A 162 -6.41 22.51 -8.18
N PHE A 163 -7.50 23.16 -7.79
CA PHE A 163 -8.76 22.47 -7.46
C PHE A 163 -9.42 21.74 -8.63
N LYS A 164 -9.07 22.08 -9.88
CA LYS A 164 -9.65 21.44 -11.07
C LYS A 164 -9.29 19.95 -11.18
N ILE A 165 -8.22 19.49 -10.53
CA ILE A 165 -7.88 18.06 -10.47
C ILE A 165 -9.02 17.21 -9.89
N ILE A 166 -9.89 17.81 -9.07
CA ILE A 166 -11.05 17.13 -8.50
C ILE A 166 -12.08 16.80 -9.58
N ASP A 167 -12.25 17.64 -10.61
CA ASP A 167 -13.12 17.34 -11.75
C ASP A 167 -12.62 16.08 -12.47
N ASP A 168 -11.31 16.03 -12.79
CA ASP A 168 -10.70 14.89 -13.49
C ASP A 168 -10.78 13.58 -12.68
N LEU A 169 -10.64 13.68 -11.36
CA LEU A 169 -10.83 12.57 -10.42
C LEU A 169 -12.26 12.02 -10.47
N VAL A 170 -13.26 12.91 -10.44
CA VAL A 170 -14.68 12.55 -10.46
C VAL A 170 -15.06 11.97 -11.82
N ASP A 171 -14.70 12.62 -12.92
CA ASP A 171 -15.01 12.17 -14.28
C ASP A 171 -14.36 10.81 -14.57
N GLY A 172 -13.08 10.65 -14.21
CA GLY A 172 -12.36 9.39 -14.38
C GLY A 172 -12.97 8.24 -13.58
N LEU A 173 -13.37 8.49 -12.33
CA LEU A 173 -14.00 7.47 -11.48
C LEU A 173 -15.39 7.11 -12.02
N SER A 174 -16.19 8.09 -12.44
CA SER A 174 -17.52 7.86 -13.03
C SER A 174 -17.42 7.00 -14.29
N ASN A 175 -16.53 7.35 -15.22
CA ASN A 175 -16.31 6.57 -16.45
C ASN A 175 -15.86 5.13 -16.14
N PHE A 176 -14.94 4.96 -15.19
CA PHE A 176 -14.51 3.64 -14.75
C PHE A 176 -15.66 2.80 -14.19
N LEU A 177 -16.53 3.40 -13.37
CA LEU A 177 -17.70 2.73 -12.79
C LEU A 177 -18.71 2.33 -13.86
N ASP A 178 -18.96 3.19 -14.84
CA ASP A 178 -19.83 2.90 -15.99
C ASP A 178 -19.28 1.75 -16.84
N ASP A 179 -17.99 1.79 -17.19
CA ASP A 179 -17.30 0.73 -17.95
C ASP A 179 -17.36 -0.63 -17.24
N LYS A 180 -17.24 -0.62 -15.90
CA LYS A 180 -17.32 -1.84 -15.08
C LYS A 180 -18.75 -2.24 -14.73
N GLN A 181 -19.75 -1.41 -15.05
CA GLN A 181 -21.14 -1.58 -14.65
C GLN A 181 -21.27 -1.78 -13.13
N LEU A 182 -20.54 -0.97 -12.36
CA LEU A 182 -20.52 -1.01 -10.89
C LEU A 182 -21.03 0.30 -10.31
N THR A 183 -21.83 0.21 -9.26
CA THR A 183 -22.08 1.36 -8.38
C THR A 183 -20.88 1.58 -7.46
N LEU A 184 -20.71 2.82 -6.96
CA LEU A 184 -19.69 3.13 -5.96
C LEU A 184 -19.78 2.19 -4.75
N ALA A 185 -21.00 1.91 -4.26
CA ALA A 185 -21.22 1.02 -3.12
C ALA A 185 -20.76 -0.43 -3.38
N GLN A 186 -20.81 -0.91 -4.63
CA GLN A 186 -20.31 -2.24 -5.02
C GLN A 186 -18.78 -2.27 -5.21
N LEU A 187 -18.15 -1.11 -5.41
CA LEU A 187 -16.69 -1.00 -5.46
C LEU A 187 -16.09 -1.02 -4.06
N VAL A 188 -16.74 -0.36 -3.09
CA VAL A 188 -16.22 -0.24 -1.71
C VAL A 188 -15.93 -1.62 -1.11
N GLY A 189 -14.66 -1.86 -0.77
CA GLY A 189 -14.21 -3.10 -0.13
C GLY A 189 -14.12 -4.31 -1.06
N LYS A 190 -14.35 -4.17 -2.38
CA LYS A 190 -14.34 -5.28 -3.34
C LYS A 190 -13.01 -6.06 -3.37
N ALA A 191 -11.89 -5.40 -3.06
CA ALA A 191 -10.56 -6.00 -3.00
C ALA A 191 -10.14 -6.45 -1.58
N VAL A 192 -10.92 -6.17 -0.54
CA VAL A 192 -10.58 -6.59 0.84
C VAL A 192 -10.40 -8.10 0.95
N PRO A 193 -11.23 -8.97 0.34
CA PRO A 193 -11.05 -10.42 0.42
C PRO A 193 -9.77 -10.97 -0.22
N SER A 194 -9.08 -10.18 -1.07
CA SER A 194 -7.80 -10.60 -1.67
C SER A 194 -6.58 -10.24 -0.81
N VAL A 195 -6.78 -9.56 0.32
CA VAL A 195 -5.70 -9.20 1.25
C VAL A 195 -5.66 -10.19 2.39
N THR A 196 -4.49 -10.78 2.62
CA THR A 196 -4.25 -11.75 3.69
C THR A 196 -2.82 -11.63 4.22
N ASP A 197 -2.59 -12.17 5.42
CA ASP A 197 -1.24 -12.33 5.93
C ASP A 197 -0.44 -13.31 5.06
N TRP A 198 0.86 -13.03 4.89
CA TRP A 198 1.76 -13.78 4.02
C TRP A 198 1.70 -15.29 4.24
N GLN A 199 1.56 -15.72 5.50
CA GLN A 199 1.53 -17.14 5.86
C GLN A 199 0.37 -17.94 5.24
N HIS A 200 -0.65 -17.25 4.71
CA HIS A 200 -1.81 -17.82 4.05
C HIS A 200 -1.74 -17.72 2.52
N LEU A 201 -0.64 -17.24 1.94
CA LEU A 201 -0.43 -17.31 0.50
C LEU A 201 -0.22 -18.76 0.06
N ASN A 202 -0.69 -19.08 -1.15
CA ASN A 202 -0.54 -20.41 -1.73
C ASN A 202 0.90 -20.63 -2.18
N LEU A 203 1.67 -21.40 -1.42
CA LEU A 203 3.07 -21.72 -1.70
C LEU A 203 3.23 -22.73 -2.84
N ASN A 204 2.17 -23.44 -3.23
CA ASN A 204 2.18 -24.33 -4.39
C ASN A 204 1.91 -23.58 -5.71
N TYR A 205 1.63 -22.28 -5.64
CA TYR A 205 1.40 -21.46 -6.83
C TYR A 205 2.74 -21.11 -7.48
N VAL A 206 3.09 -21.86 -8.53
CA VAL A 206 4.35 -21.70 -9.26
C VAL A 206 4.13 -20.82 -10.49
N GLU A 207 4.87 -19.72 -10.57
CA GLU A 207 4.91 -18.84 -11.73
C GLU A 207 6.34 -18.62 -12.23
N LYS A 208 6.47 -18.40 -13.53
CA LYS A 208 7.73 -18.03 -14.18
C LYS A 208 7.53 -16.75 -14.98
N ALA A 209 8.57 -15.92 -15.02
CA ALA A 209 8.57 -14.78 -15.91
C ALA A 209 8.70 -15.26 -17.36
N VAL A 210 8.00 -14.60 -18.28
CA VAL A 210 8.10 -14.84 -19.72
C VAL A 210 8.30 -13.49 -20.41
N ILE A 211 9.36 -13.39 -21.22
CA ILE A 211 9.71 -12.19 -21.97
C ILE A 211 9.18 -12.32 -23.40
N ASP A 212 8.30 -11.41 -23.78
CA ASP A 212 7.84 -11.25 -25.16
C ASP A 212 8.97 -10.64 -26.00
N GLN A 213 9.50 -11.44 -26.93
CA GLN A 213 10.63 -11.03 -27.78
C GLN A 213 10.25 -10.01 -28.85
N GLU A 214 8.98 -9.92 -29.23
CA GLU A 214 8.50 -8.91 -30.20
C GLU A 214 8.40 -7.53 -29.54
N LEU A 215 8.07 -7.49 -28.25
CA LEU A 215 8.04 -6.25 -27.45
C LEU A 215 9.41 -5.85 -26.89
N CYS A 216 10.34 -6.80 -26.81
CA CYS A 216 11.63 -6.59 -26.16
C CYS A 216 12.51 -5.60 -26.93
N ILE A 217 12.70 -4.41 -26.36
CA ILE A 217 13.65 -3.40 -26.88
C ILE A 217 15.12 -3.70 -26.54
N LYS A 218 15.40 -4.91 -26.06
CA LYS A 218 16.74 -5.39 -25.67
C LYS A 218 17.47 -4.47 -24.68
N CYS A 219 16.79 -3.74 -23.78
CA CYS A 219 17.47 -2.78 -22.88
C CYS A 219 18.34 -3.45 -21.80
N GLY A 220 18.05 -4.70 -21.42
CA GLY A 220 18.81 -5.50 -20.45
C GLY A 220 18.53 -5.24 -18.97
N ARG A 221 17.58 -4.36 -18.63
CA ARG A 221 17.21 -4.10 -17.21
C ARG A 221 16.73 -5.36 -16.49
N CYS A 222 15.98 -6.22 -17.18
CA CYS A 222 15.52 -7.50 -16.65
C CYS A 222 16.68 -8.43 -16.27
N HIS A 223 17.71 -8.51 -17.11
CA HIS A 223 18.93 -9.25 -16.78
C HIS A 223 19.66 -8.62 -15.61
N VAL A 224 19.96 -7.31 -15.64
CA VAL A 224 20.70 -6.63 -14.55
C VAL A 224 20.03 -6.82 -13.19
N VAL A 225 18.71 -6.63 -13.09
CA VAL A 225 18.02 -6.84 -11.80
C VAL A 225 18.09 -8.30 -11.35
N CYS A 226 18.00 -9.25 -12.28
CA CYS A 226 18.04 -10.66 -11.95
C CYS A 226 19.45 -11.13 -11.58
N GLU A 227 20.45 -10.67 -12.33
CA GLU A 227 21.86 -11.04 -12.22
C GLU A 227 22.49 -10.43 -10.97
N ASP A 228 22.42 -9.11 -10.82
CA ASP A 228 23.18 -8.41 -9.79
C ASP A 228 22.49 -8.42 -8.43
N THR A 229 21.16 -8.65 -8.41
CA THR A 229 20.36 -8.45 -7.18
C THR A 229 19.41 -9.59 -6.83
N SER A 230 19.41 -10.71 -7.57
CA SER A 230 18.42 -11.78 -7.34
C SER A 230 18.96 -13.20 -7.58
N HIS A 231 18.69 -13.80 -8.75
CA HIS A 231 18.74 -15.25 -8.96
C HIS A 231 19.44 -15.68 -10.27
N GLN A 232 20.06 -14.75 -11.01
CA GLN A 232 20.84 -15.06 -12.22
C GLN A 232 20.06 -15.91 -13.26
N ALA A 233 18.75 -15.67 -13.35
CA ALA A 233 17.79 -16.51 -14.07
C ALA A 233 17.37 -15.93 -15.43
N ILE A 234 18.10 -14.95 -15.97
CA ILE A 234 17.80 -14.35 -17.28
C ILE A 234 19.09 -14.26 -18.07
N THR A 235 19.10 -14.77 -19.30
CA THR A 235 20.28 -14.71 -20.18
C THR A 235 20.59 -13.27 -20.58
N HIS A 236 21.86 -12.94 -20.82
CA HIS A 236 22.25 -11.67 -21.45
C HIS A 236 22.53 -11.82 -22.95
N THR A 237 22.98 -13.01 -23.34
CA THR A 237 23.39 -13.35 -24.70
C THR A 237 22.93 -14.75 -25.04
N VAL A 238 22.37 -14.93 -26.22
CA VAL A 238 22.06 -16.25 -26.81
C VAL A 238 22.64 -16.28 -28.22
N ASN A 239 23.40 -17.33 -28.55
CA ASN A 239 24.09 -17.49 -29.84
C ASN A 239 25.00 -16.30 -30.22
N GLY A 240 25.62 -15.65 -29.23
CA GLY A 240 26.51 -14.49 -29.46
C GLY A 240 25.79 -13.17 -29.66
N GLU A 241 24.46 -13.16 -29.68
CA GLU A 241 23.65 -11.95 -29.80
C GLU A 241 23.00 -11.56 -28.48
N ARG A 242 22.82 -10.25 -28.28
CA ARG A 242 22.12 -9.72 -27.11
C ARG A 242 20.67 -10.18 -27.15
N HIS A 243 20.31 -11.02 -26.19
CA HIS A 243 19.05 -11.73 -26.14
C HIS A 243 18.73 -12.11 -24.70
N PHE A 244 17.48 -11.91 -24.30
CA PHE A 244 17.04 -12.04 -22.91
C PHE A 244 15.93 -13.07 -22.83
N GLU A 245 16.24 -14.23 -22.26
CA GLU A 245 15.32 -15.34 -22.02
C GLU A 245 15.39 -15.75 -20.57
N VAL A 246 14.24 -16.12 -20.00
CA VAL A 246 14.16 -16.62 -18.64
C VAL A 246 14.62 -18.08 -18.61
N ILE A 247 15.51 -18.39 -17.69
CA ILE A 247 15.99 -19.74 -17.42
C ILE A 247 15.06 -20.34 -16.36
N ASP A 248 14.06 -21.10 -16.78
CA ASP A 248 13.01 -21.62 -15.88
C ASP A 248 13.55 -22.45 -14.71
N ALA A 249 14.69 -23.12 -14.90
CA ALA A 249 15.36 -23.89 -13.86
C ALA A 249 15.89 -23.01 -12.71
N GLU A 250 16.20 -21.75 -12.98
CA GLU A 250 16.75 -20.81 -11.98
C GLU A 250 15.69 -19.80 -11.52
N CYS A 251 14.66 -19.55 -12.34
CA CYS A 251 13.65 -18.54 -12.04
C CYS A 251 12.79 -18.95 -10.82
N VAL A 252 12.78 -18.12 -9.78
CA VAL A 252 11.97 -18.34 -8.57
C VAL A 252 10.61 -17.63 -8.62
N GLY A 253 10.33 -16.86 -9.69
CA GLY A 253 9.09 -16.11 -9.82
C GLY A 253 8.99 -14.85 -8.96
N CYS A 254 10.11 -14.18 -8.63
CA CYS A 254 10.12 -13.01 -7.73
C CYS A 254 9.48 -11.73 -8.30
N ASN A 255 9.13 -11.69 -9.59
CA ASN A 255 8.48 -10.56 -10.28
C ASN A 255 9.30 -9.24 -10.38
N LEU A 256 10.57 -9.25 -9.96
CA LEU A 256 11.42 -8.05 -10.04
C LEU A 256 11.71 -7.59 -11.47
N CYS A 257 11.94 -8.54 -12.40
CA CYS A 257 12.20 -8.24 -13.81
C CYS A 257 11.01 -7.54 -14.50
N VAL A 258 9.78 -7.95 -14.18
CA VAL A 258 8.54 -7.32 -14.65
C VAL A 258 8.47 -5.88 -14.14
N SER A 259 8.78 -5.67 -12.86
CA SER A 259 8.65 -4.38 -12.18
C SER A 259 9.60 -3.30 -12.71
N VAL A 260 10.74 -3.69 -13.30
CA VAL A 260 11.74 -2.75 -13.84
C VAL A 260 11.69 -2.60 -15.37
N CYS A 261 10.88 -3.41 -16.05
CA CYS A 261 10.76 -3.38 -17.50
C CYS A 261 10.12 -2.06 -17.93
N PRO A 262 10.74 -1.27 -18.83
CA PRO A 262 10.19 0.01 -19.26
C PRO A 262 9.13 -0.12 -20.37
N VAL A 263 8.87 -1.34 -20.85
CA VAL A 263 7.88 -1.61 -21.90
C VAL A 263 6.72 -2.35 -21.26
N ASP A 264 5.55 -1.71 -21.28
CA ASP A 264 4.32 -2.28 -20.74
C ASP A 264 4.06 -3.67 -21.33
N SER A 265 3.73 -4.62 -20.46
CA SER A 265 3.39 -6.01 -20.82
C SER A 265 4.48 -6.79 -21.57
N CYS A 266 5.70 -6.28 -21.72
CA CYS A 266 6.81 -7.02 -22.34
C CYS A 266 7.25 -8.25 -21.53
N ILE A 267 7.09 -8.20 -20.20
CA ILE A 267 7.35 -9.35 -19.33
C ILE A 267 6.10 -9.65 -18.53
N SER A 268 5.69 -10.91 -18.49
CA SER A 268 4.52 -11.39 -17.75
C SER A 268 4.89 -12.54 -16.82
N MET A 269 4.14 -12.69 -15.72
CA MET A 269 4.21 -13.88 -14.87
C MET A 269 3.21 -14.90 -15.40
N VAL A 270 3.69 -16.09 -15.73
CA VAL A 270 2.87 -17.18 -16.28
C VAL A 270 2.87 -18.33 -15.28
N GLN A 271 1.66 -18.71 -14.85
CA GLN A 271 1.46 -19.85 -13.96
C GLN A 271 1.74 -21.17 -14.67
N LEU A 272 2.58 -21.99 -14.06
CA LEU A 272 2.70 -23.39 -14.42
C LEU A 272 1.60 -24.18 -13.71
N THR A 273 0.69 -24.78 -14.46
CA THR A 273 -0.50 -25.47 -13.92
C THR A 273 -0.40 -27.00 -13.96
N LYS A 274 0.64 -27.56 -14.60
CA LYS A 274 0.83 -29.00 -14.74
C LYS A 274 2.30 -29.32 -15.01
N GLY A 275 2.67 -30.57 -14.79
CA GLY A 275 4.03 -31.07 -15.02
C GLY A 275 4.90 -30.93 -13.77
N THR A 276 6.18 -30.62 -13.99
CA THR A 276 7.21 -30.55 -12.96
C THR A 276 7.74 -29.12 -12.89
N ASP A 277 7.93 -28.57 -11.69
CA ASP A 277 8.59 -27.26 -11.53
C ASP A 277 10.06 -27.42 -11.93
N PRO A 278 10.52 -26.74 -13.00
CA PRO A 278 11.89 -26.91 -13.51
C PRO A 278 12.98 -26.58 -12.49
N ARG A 279 12.66 -25.78 -11.46
CA ARG A 279 13.61 -25.37 -10.42
C ARG A 279 13.80 -26.43 -9.34
N THR A 280 12.71 -27.08 -8.94
CA THR A 280 12.74 -28.03 -7.82
C THR A 280 12.79 -29.48 -8.28
N GLY A 281 12.38 -29.77 -9.51
CA GLY A 281 12.21 -31.14 -9.99
C GLY A 281 10.97 -31.83 -9.42
N GLU A 282 10.15 -31.13 -8.64
CA GLU A 282 8.96 -31.67 -7.99
C GLU A 282 7.70 -31.50 -8.86
N PRO A 283 6.73 -32.41 -8.79
CA PRO A 283 5.44 -32.25 -9.47
C PRO A 283 4.71 -31.00 -9.00
N ILE A 284 4.13 -30.25 -9.95
CA ILE A 284 3.32 -29.06 -9.63
C ILE A 284 1.98 -29.51 -9.05
N SER A 285 1.80 -29.25 -7.75
CA SER A 285 0.55 -29.53 -7.05
C SER A 285 -0.50 -28.46 -7.32
N GLN A 286 -1.74 -28.88 -7.58
CA GLN A 286 -2.90 -27.99 -7.65
C GLN A 286 -3.58 -27.80 -6.29
N ASP A 287 -3.19 -28.59 -5.29
CA ASP A 287 -3.73 -28.46 -3.95
C ASP A 287 -3.16 -27.22 -3.27
N TYR A 288 -4.03 -26.48 -2.58
CA TYR A 288 -3.60 -25.35 -1.77
C TYR A 288 -2.70 -25.82 -0.61
N ALA A 289 -1.53 -25.20 -0.49
CA ALA A 289 -0.66 -25.32 0.66
C ALA A 289 -0.10 -23.95 1.02
N ASN A 290 0.11 -23.70 2.31
CA ASN A 290 0.59 -22.41 2.80
C ASN A 290 1.66 -22.61 3.89
N TRP A 291 2.18 -21.51 4.43
CA TRP A 291 3.28 -21.56 5.39
C TRP A 291 2.88 -22.23 6.71
N THR A 292 1.62 -22.16 7.14
CA THR A 292 1.19 -22.68 8.46
C THR A 292 1.30 -24.20 8.58
N THR A 293 1.31 -24.92 7.45
CA THR A 293 1.51 -26.38 7.39
C THR A 293 2.82 -26.78 6.72
N HIS A 294 3.63 -25.82 6.26
CA HIS A 294 4.82 -26.10 5.46
C HIS A 294 5.87 -26.88 6.28
N PRO A 295 6.57 -27.89 5.71
CA PRO A 295 7.57 -28.69 6.44
C PRO A 295 8.68 -27.86 7.09
N ASN A 296 9.10 -26.77 6.44
CA ASN A 296 10.14 -25.85 6.95
C ASN A 296 9.64 -24.88 8.02
N ASN A 297 8.35 -24.83 8.32
CA ASN A 297 7.84 -24.00 9.41
C ASN A 297 8.02 -24.76 10.74
N PRO A 298 8.89 -24.28 11.67
CA PRO A 298 9.10 -24.93 12.96
C PRO A 298 7.86 -24.87 13.86
N MET A 299 6.95 -23.93 13.60
CA MET A 299 5.69 -23.72 14.31
C MET A 299 4.49 -24.32 13.55
N ARG A 300 4.73 -25.20 12.57
CA ARG A 300 3.64 -25.74 11.74
C ARG A 300 2.58 -26.44 12.58
N THR A 301 1.32 -26.20 12.26
CA THR A 301 0.21 -26.95 12.83
C THR A 301 0.07 -28.28 12.08
N THR A 302 -0.03 -29.40 12.79
CA THR A 302 -0.41 -30.67 12.17
C THR A 302 -1.86 -30.57 11.70
N LYS A 303 -2.11 -30.92 10.43
CA LYS A 303 -3.48 -31.05 9.89
C LYS A 303 -4.28 -32.08 10.68
#